data_AF-A0A7Y6UV33-F1
#
_entry.id   AF-A0A7Y6UV33-F1
#
_cell.length_a   1.000
_cell.length_b   1.000
_cell.length_c   1.000
_cell.angle_alpha   90.00
_cell.angle_beta   90.00
_cell.angle_gamma   90.00
#
_symmetry.space_group_name_H-M   'P 1'
#
loop_
_entity.id
_entity.type
_entity.pdbx_description
1 polymer ?
#
loop_
_entity_poly.entity_id
_entity_poly.type
_entity_poly.pdbx_seq_one_letter_code
_entity_poly.pdbx_strand_id
1 'polypeptide(L)'
;MSGIAAQRLGDCVTIEKLLRTAAEAAGACVLHSHFHGFGPGQGVTGVVLLAESHISIHTWPEDGFAAADIFMCGAAQPQLALDLLRAALQPAHCELHTVRRAPPKLLARAG
;
A
#
# COMPACT_ATOMS: atom_id res chain seq x y z
N MET A 1 6.45 4.83 -6.05
CA MET A 1 6.87 6.03 -5.30
C MET A 1 8.39 6.08 -5.27
N SER A 2 9.02 7.20 -5.56
CA SER A 2 10.49 7.34 -5.64
C SER A 2 11.02 8.59 -4.96
N GLY A 3 12.33 8.61 -4.68
CA GLY A 3 12.99 9.70 -3.96
C GLY A 3 12.69 9.67 -2.46
N ILE A 4 12.51 8.48 -1.89
CA ILE A 4 12.23 8.26 -0.47
C ILE A 4 13.56 8.08 0.28
N ALA A 5 13.69 8.70 1.44
CA ALA A 5 14.85 8.47 2.31
C ALA A 5 14.92 7.00 2.78
N ALA A 6 16.07 6.35 2.60
CA ALA A 6 16.28 4.93 2.88
C ALA A 6 15.81 4.49 4.28
N GLN A 7 15.98 5.33 5.32
CA GLN A 7 15.53 5.02 6.68
C GLN A 7 14.01 4.82 6.83
N ARG A 8 13.20 5.25 5.84
CA ARG A 8 11.74 5.06 5.82
C ARG A 8 11.30 3.75 5.17
N LEU A 9 12.23 2.99 4.59
CA LEU A 9 11.91 1.85 3.72
C LEU A 9 12.31 0.48 4.27
N GLY A 10 13.21 0.41 5.25
CA GLY A 10 13.78 -0.85 5.73
C GLY A 10 13.17 -1.42 7.02
N ASP A 11 12.36 -0.65 7.74
CA ASP A 11 11.81 -1.09 9.04
C ASP A 11 10.48 -1.83 8.87
N CYS A 12 10.54 -3.16 9.02
CA CYS A 12 9.41 -4.06 8.84
C CYS A 12 8.22 -3.70 9.75
N VAL A 13 8.48 -3.38 11.02
CA VAL A 13 7.45 -3.06 12.02
C VAL A 13 6.74 -1.74 11.70
N THR A 14 7.49 -0.72 11.30
CA THR A 14 6.96 0.59 10.90
C THR A 14 6.13 0.46 9.63
N ILE A 15 6.61 -0.28 8.63
CA ILE A 15 5.89 -0.51 7.39
C ILE A 15 4.59 -1.32 7.62
N GLU A 16 4.63 -2.36 8.47
CA GLU A 16 3.43 -3.09 8.86
C GLU A 16 2.40 -2.17 9.52
N LYS A 17 2.83 -1.39 10.53
CA LYS A 17 1.95 -0.46 11.24
C LYS A 17 1.35 0.58 10.28
N LEU A 18 2.14 1.08 9.33
CA LEU A 18 1.68 2.02 8.30
C LEU A 18 0.55 1.42 7.46
N LEU A 19 0.76 0.23 6.87
CA LEU A 19 -0.22 -0.38 5.98
C LEU A 19 -1.51 -0.74 6.72
N ARG A 20 -1.43 -1.23 7.97
CA ARG A 20 -2.62 -1.53 8.79
C ARG A 20 -3.40 -0.26 9.13
N THR A 21 -2.71 0.78 9.58
CA THR A 21 -3.34 2.09 9.87
C THR A 21 -3.99 2.67 8.61
N ALA A 22 -3.33 2.55 7.46
CA ALA A 22 -3.85 3.01 6.18
C ALA A 22 -5.12 2.24 5.75
N ALA A 23 -5.16 0.93 5.95
CA ALA A 23 -6.34 0.11 5.68
C ALA A 23 -7.53 0.50 6.58
N GLU A 24 -7.29 0.62 7.89
CA GLU A 24 -8.34 0.98 8.86
C GLU A 24 -8.88 2.40 8.60
N ALA A 25 -8.01 3.37 8.32
CA ALA A 25 -8.41 4.73 7.98
C ALA A 25 -9.22 4.82 6.69
N ALA A 26 -8.95 3.92 5.73
CA ALA A 26 -9.73 3.80 4.51
C ALA A 26 -11.08 3.07 4.72
N GLY A 27 -11.40 2.63 5.94
CA GLY A 27 -12.63 1.91 6.26
C GLY A 27 -12.60 0.43 5.88
N ALA A 28 -11.43 -0.14 5.65
CA ALA A 28 -11.28 -1.57 5.37
C ALA A 28 -11.14 -2.39 6.66
N CYS A 29 -11.68 -3.61 6.65
CA CYS A 29 -11.49 -4.59 7.71
C CYS A 29 -10.20 -5.40 7.48
N VAL A 30 -9.24 -5.28 8.39
CA VAL A 30 -7.99 -6.05 8.36
C VAL A 30 -8.22 -7.44 8.91
N LEU A 31 -7.86 -8.47 8.14
CA LEU A 31 -7.90 -9.87 8.57
C LEU A 31 -6.54 -10.32 9.12
N HIS A 32 -5.51 -10.21 8.30
CA HIS A 32 -4.14 -10.68 8.60
C HIS A 32 -3.09 -9.76 7.97
N SER A 33 -1.88 -9.78 8.53
CA SER A 33 -0.70 -9.11 7.98
C SER A 33 0.47 -10.07 7.91
N HIS A 34 1.25 -9.99 6.84
CA HIS A 34 2.51 -10.74 6.69
C HIS A 34 3.57 -9.82 6.10
N PHE A 35 4.72 -9.74 6.77
CA PHE A 35 5.83 -8.90 6.37
C PHE A 35 7.16 -9.66 6.50
N HIS A 36 8.04 -9.41 5.55
CA HIS A 36 9.39 -9.97 5.50
C HIS A 36 10.38 -8.84 5.24
N GLY A 37 11.28 -8.60 6.19
CA GLY A 37 12.44 -7.73 6.00
C GLY A 37 13.63 -8.57 5.53
N PHE A 38 14.37 -8.08 4.54
CA PHE A 38 15.51 -8.80 3.95
C PHE A 38 16.83 -8.60 4.71
N GLY A 39 16.81 -7.82 5.79
CA GLY A 39 17.95 -7.60 6.69
C GLY A 39 18.35 -6.13 6.81
N PRO A 40 19.35 -5.80 7.64
CA PRO A 40 19.79 -4.42 7.87
C PRO A 40 20.16 -3.70 6.57
N GLY A 41 19.57 -2.53 6.34
CA GLY A 41 19.79 -1.73 5.14
C GLY A 41 19.09 -2.22 3.86
N GLN A 42 18.36 -3.35 3.93
CA GLN A 42 17.58 -3.89 2.82
C GLN A 42 16.09 -3.58 2.98
N GLY A 43 15.33 -3.86 1.92
CA GLY A 43 13.90 -3.58 1.86
C GLY A 43 13.01 -4.52 2.65
N VAL A 44 11.71 -4.30 2.44
CA VAL A 44 10.59 -5.03 3.04
C VAL A 44 9.63 -5.42 1.94
N THR A 45 9.13 -6.67 2.00
CA THR A 45 7.92 -7.07 1.29
C THR A 45 6.81 -7.30 2.31
N GLY A 46 5.64 -6.76 2.05
CA GLY A 46 4.52 -6.77 2.98
C GLY A 46 3.16 -6.88 2.31
N VAL A 47 2.23 -7.56 2.97
CA VAL A 47 0.83 -7.61 2.56
C VAL A 47 -0.08 -7.56 3.79
N VAL A 48 -1.16 -6.77 3.67
CA VAL A 48 -2.29 -6.74 4.59
C VAL A 48 -3.50 -7.31 3.84
N LEU A 49 -3.98 -8.46 4.30
CA LEU A 49 -5.17 -9.09 3.78
C LEU A 49 -6.40 -8.39 4.38
N LEU A 50 -7.29 -7.94 3.50
CA LEU A 50 -8.56 -7.33 3.85
C LEU A 50 -9.69 -8.32 3.55
N ALA A 51 -10.91 -8.06 4.03
CA ALA A 51 -12.05 -8.96 3.87
C ALA A 51 -12.24 -9.52 2.44
N GLU A 52 -12.09 -8.68 1.41
CA GLU A 52 -12.28 -9.05 0.00
C GLU A 52 -11.20 -8.45 -0.92
N SER A 53 -10.08 -7.98 -0.37
CA SER A 53 -9.06 -7.23 -1.11
C SER A 53 -7.71 -7.21 -0.37
N HIS A 54 -6.77 -6.32 -0.72
CA HIS A 54 -5.47 -6.25 -0.06
C HIS A 54 -4.78 -4.88 -0.20
N ILE A 55 -3.83 -4.62 0.69
CA ILE A 55 -2.75 -3.64 0.46
C ILE A 55 -1.42 -4.39 0.46
N SER A 56 -0.58 -4.21 -0.56
CA SER A 56 0.79 -4.76 -0.59
C SER A 56 1.82 -3.66 -0.78
N ILE A 57 3.05 -3.91 -0.35
CA ILE A 57 4.20 -3.04 -0.56
C ILE A 57 5.48 -3.83 -0.74
N HIS A 58 6.34 -3.33 -1.63
CA HIS A 58 7.72 -3.75 -1.83
C HIS A 58 8.61 -2.51 -1.78
N THR A 59 9.70 -2.56 -1.02
CA THR A 59 10.62 -1.43 -0.87
C THR A 59 12.04 -1.79 -1.28
N TRP A 60 12.77 -0.78 -1.77
CA TRP A 60 14.18 -0.83 -2.15
C TRP A 60 14.87 0.42 -1.61
N PRO A 61 15.38 0.38 -0.36
CA PRO A 61 16.08 1.50 0.26
C PRO A 61 17.25 2.04 -0.57
N GLU A 62 17.98 1.15 -1.25
CA GLU A 62 19.11 1.46 -2.13
C GLU A 62 18.74 2.37 -3.30
N ASP A 63 17.50 2.27 -3.78
CA ASP A 63 16.96 3.06 -4.89
C ASP A 63 16.02 4.18 -4.40
N GLY A 64 15.80 4.28 -3.09
CA GLY A 64 14.80 5.19 -2.51
C GLY A 64 13.40 4.96 -3.09
N PHE A 65 13.05 3.70 -3.34
CA PHE A 65 11.85 3.30 -4.08
C PHE A 65 10.90 2.42 -3.26
N ALA A 66 9.60 2.61 -3.49
CA ALA A 66 8.55 1.73 -2.99
C ALA A 66 7.46 1.56 -4.05
N ALA A 67 7.10 0.31 -4.32
CA ALA A 67 5.92 -0.08 -5.08
C ALA A 67 4.83 -0.53 -4.12
N ALA A 68 3.62 -0.01 -4.25
CA ALA A 68 2.50 -0.38 -3.39
C ALA A 68 1.23 -0.56 -4.22
N ASP A 69 0.48 -1.61 -3.92
CA ASP A 69 -0.87 -1.83 -4.46
C ASP A 69 -1.89 -1.58 -3.37
N ILE A 70 -2.88 -0.74 -3.65
CA ILE A 70 -4.02 -0.47 -2.77
C ILE A 70 -5.27 -0.95 -3.49
N PHE A 71 -5.68 -2.18 -3.19
CA PHE A 71 -6.89 -2.76 -3.75
C PHE A 71 -7.97 -2.82 -2.67
N MET A 72 -9.09 -2.15 -2.91
CA MET A 72 -10.19 -2.04 -1.96
C MET A 72 -11.55 -2.24 -2.63
N CYS A 73 -12.49 -2.79 -1.85
CA CYS A 73 -13.85 -3.11 -2.27
C CYS A 73 -14.89 -2.27 -1.49
N GLY A 74 -16.11 -2.21 -2.01
CA GLY A 74 -17.24 -1.58 -1.33
C GLY A 74 -17.08 -0.07 -1.12
N ALA A 75 -17.42 0.41 0.08
CA ALA A 75 -17.38 1.83 0.46
C ALA A 75 -16.00 2.31 0.97
N ALA A 76 -15.00 1.43 0.96
CA ALA A 76 -13.65 1.79 1.39
C ALA A 76 -13.03 2.85 0.46
N GLN A 77 -12.19 3.72 1.04
CA GLN A 77 -11.63 4.89 0.38
C GLN A 77 -10.11 4.73 0.16
N PRO A 78 -9.68 4.12 -0.96
CA PRO A 78 -8.25 3.83 -1.20
C PRO A 78 -7.36 5.08 -1.24
N GLN A 79 -7.93 6.25 -1.54
CA GLN A 79 -7.19 7.52 -1.50
C GLN A 79 -6.69 7.86 -0.08
N LEU A 80 -7.45 7.57 0.97
CA LEU A 80 -7.02 7.82 2.36
C LEU A 80 -5.80 6.95 2.72
N ALA A 81 -5.78 5.70 2.26
CA ALA A 81 -4.62 4.84 2.43
C ALA A 81 -3.40 5.40 1.66
N LEU A 82 -3.58 5.82 0.41
CA LEU A 82 -2.51 6.41 -0.39
C LEU A 82 -1.93 7.68 0.26
N ASP A 83 -2.79 8.55 0.80
CA ASP A 83 -2.38 9.79 1.44
C ASP A 83 -1.54 9.53 2.69
N LEU A 84 -1.91 8.52 3.50
CA LEU A 84 -1.12 8.09 4.66
C LEU A 84 0.23 7.50 4.25
N LEU A 85 0.26 6.67 3.19
CA LEU A 85 1.51 6.14 2.64
C LEU A 85 2.43 7.28 2.16
N ARG A 86 1.89 8.28 1.45
CA ARG A 86 2.66 9.45 0.99
C ARG A 86 3.17 10.29 2.16
N ALA A 87 2.34 10.53 3.17
CA ALA A 87 2.75 11.29 4.35
C ALA A 87 3.86 10.59 5.15
N ALA A 88 3.78 9.27 5.29
CA ALA A 88 4.76 8.49 6.04
C ALA A 88 6.05 8.24 5.25
N LEU A 89 5.97 7.95 3.96
CA LEU A 89 7.14 7.64 3.13
C LEU A 89 7.80 8.89 2.55
N GLN A 90 7.08 10.01 2.41
CA GLN A 90 7.57 11.27 1.85
C GLN A 90 8.33 11.10 0.52
N PRO A 91 7.74 10.48 -0.51
CA PRO A 91 8.39 10.38 -1.81
C PRO A 91 8.48 11.76 -2.47
N ALA A 92 9.60 12.02 -3.15
CA ALA A 92 9.71 13.18 -4.05
C ALA A 92 8.76 13.06 -5.25
N HIS A 93 8.54 11.83 -5.74
CA HIS A 93 7.65 11.56 -6.87
C HIS A 93 6.72 10.37 -6.60
N CYS A 94 5.45 10.52 -7.00
CA CYS A 94 4.46 9.45 -6.91
C CYS A 94 3.66 9.33 -8.21
N GLU A 95 3.96 8.29 -8.98
CA GLU A 95 3.11 7.84 -10.07
C GLU A 95 1.96 6.99 -9.51
N LEU A 96 0.75 7.17 -10.03
CA LEU A 96 -0.47 6.48 -9.59
C LEU A 96 -1.24 5.98 -10.81
N HIS A 97 -1.51 4.69 -10.84
CA HIS A 97 -2.41 4.06 -11.82
C HIS A 97 -3.64 3.53 -11.09
N THR A 98 -4.81 4.06 -11.44
CA THR A 98 -6.08 3.62 -10.85
C THR A 98 -6.81 2.72 -11.83
N VAL A 99 -7.18 1.51 -11.39
CA VAL A 99 -7.95 0.58 -12.21
C VAL A 99 -9.22 0.17 -11.49
N ARG A 100 -10.36 0.37 -12.15
CA ARG A 100 -11.63 -0.14 -11.65
C ARG A 100 -11.72 -1.64 -11.89
N ARG A 101 -11.76 -2.42 -10.82
CA ARG A 101 -11.99 -3.87 -10.87
C ARG A 101 -13.48 -4.14 -10.64
N ALA A 102 -14.16 -4.69 -11.63
CA ALA A 102 -15.54 -5.14 -11.50
C ALA A 102 -15.82 -6.29 -12.47
N PRO A 103 -16.74 -7.22 -12.13
CA PRO A 103 -17.25 -8.21 -13.07
C PRO A 103 -17.77 -7.55 -14.37
N PRO A 104 -17.64 -8.22 -15.54
CA PRO A 104 -18.05 -7.65 -16.83
C PRO A 104 -19.48 -7.10 -16.86
N LYS A 105 -20.41 -7.77 -16.15
CA LYS A 105 -21.83 -7.37 -16.06
C LYS A 105 -22.04 -5.99 -15.42
N LEU A 106 -21.11 -5.53 -14.58
CA LEU A 106 -21.16 -4.23 -13.91
C LEU A 106 -20.38 -3.13 -14.66
N LEU A 107 -19.50 -3.50 -15.60
CA LEU A 107 -18.78 -2.55 -16.45
C LEU A 107 -19.65 -2.05 -17.62
N ALA A 108 -20.55 -2.89 -18.13
CA ALA A 108 -21.43 -2.57 -19.26
C ALA A 108 -22.54 -1.54 -18.96
N ARG A 109 -22.75 -1.15 -17.70
CA ARG A 109 -23.79 -0.19 -17.27
C ARG A 109 -23.26 1.24 -17.04
N ALA A 110 -21.98 1.46 -17.28
CA ALA A 110 -21.31 2.75 -17.07
C ALA A 110 -21.01 3.51 -18.38
N GLY A 111 -21.71 3.15 -19.47
CA GLY A 111 -21.66 3.84 -20.76
C GLY A 111 -22.96 4.60 -21.03
#